data_AF-A0A8H7N8G8-F1
#
_entry.id   AF-A0A8H7N8G8-F1
#
_cell.length_a   1.000
_cell.length_b   1.000
_cell.length_c   1.000
_cell.angle_alpha   90.00
_cell.angle_beta   90.00
_cell.angle_gamma   90.00
#
_symmetry.space_group_name_H-M   'P 1'
#
loop_
_entity.id
_entity.type
_entity.pdbx_description
1 polymer ?
#
loop_
_entity_poly.entity_id
_entity_poly.type
_entity_poly.pdbx_seq_one_letter_code
_entity_poly.pdbx_strand_id
1 'polypeptide(L)'
;MEHDDKALPIDIRVLGREAARCHAYAKALHYKELEFLQDQSSGAVEALIVINNQLQQSDAAIGILRRAQLYKDGIQLRETWFEKLERWEEALEFYNKREAEIPEDQPTPVDIVMGKMRCLHALGEWDALAYLTSTTWANSSTEVQRRIAPLATAAAWGQGKWDSMDNYLSSLKRYSPDRAFFGAILALHRNQFREAINCVHQAREGLDTELSALVSESYNRAYQVVVRVQMLAELEELIVYKQCDEKKQAVMRKTWETRLKGCQRNVDVWARVLRLRALVITPNENIDMWIKFANLCRKSGRMGLAEKSLKQLIGTDKSLETVIPYWEDSNVAGPRNIHAQVIYAVLKYQWEIAQQSVNRTSQTAEKTLYCLRKFTNETAHRLDVAKAHLTAQTGSEMNLPTEYGFQQQYIDPSVMSPQTKRALYDQTVLLAKCYLRQGEWMVALNKDDWQEEYLHDILGSYAQATRYNPAGTRHGMPGLWPTSRSSSR
;
A
#
# COMPACT_ATOMS: atom_id res chain seq x y z
N MET A 1 -44.64 -7.86 -5.77
CA MET A 1 -44.94 -7.55 -7.19
C MET A 1 -44.10 -8.44 -8.10
N GLU A 2 -42.77 -8.27 -8.20
CA GLU A 2 -41.91 -9.26 -8.90
C GLU A 2 -41.87 -10.62 -8.22
N HIS A 3 -41.81 -10.65 -6.89
CA HIS A 3 -41.99 -11.89 -6.11
C HIS A 3 -43.38 -12.54 -6.26
N ASP A 4 -44.35 -11.82 -6.83
CA ASP A 4 -45.75 -12.29 -6.98
C ASP A 4 -46.10 -12.55 -8.47
N ASP A 5 -45.09 -12.69 -9.35
CA ASP A 5 -45.20 -12.89 -10.82
C ASP A 5 -46.10 -11.87 -11.55
N LYS A 6 -46.34 -10.71 -10.91
CA LYS A 6 -47.07 -9.58 -11.49
C LYS A 6 -46.11 -8.41 -11.66
N ALA A 7 -45.24 -8.54 -12.65
CA ALA A 7 -44.34 -7.45 -13.04
C ALA A 7 -45.19 -6.26 -13.54
N LEU A 8 -44.84 -5.06 -13.07
CA LEU A 8 -45.45 -3.84 -13.58
C LEU A 8 -45.04 -3.66 -15.05
N PRO A 9 -45.92 -3.15 -15.93
CA PRO A 9 -45.60 -2.86 -17.33
C PRO A 9 -44.77 -1.58 -17.45
N ILE A 10 -43.67 -1.50 -16.70
CA ILE A 10 -42.71 -0.40 -16.71
C ILE A 10 -41.42 -0.95 -17.30
N ASP A 11 -40.79 -0.19 -18.18
CA ASP A 11 -39.50 -0.58 -18.77
C ASP A 11 -38.45 -0.78 -17.66
N ILE A 12 -37.81 -1.96 -17.69
CA ILE A 12 -36.74 -2.38 -16.78
C ILE A 12 -35.59 -1.36 -16.78
N ARG A 13 -35.32 -0.73 -17.93
CA ARG A 13 -34.28 0.29 -18.08
C ARG A 13 -34.55 1.52 -17.20
N VAL A 14 -35.83 1.90 -17.06
CA VAL A 14 -36.26 3.03 -16.23
C VAL A 14 -36.14 2.66 -14.76
N LEU A 15 -36.60 1.47 -14.37
CA LEU A 15 -36.49 0.98 -13.00
C LEU A 15 -35.03 0.87 -12.55
N GLY A 16 -34.14 0.34 -13.40
CA GLY A 16 -32.70 0.27 -13.11
C GLY A 16 -32.06 1.65 -12.95
N ARG A 17 -32.43 2.63 -13.80
CA ARG A 17 -31.90 4.01 -13.72
C ARG A 17 -32.35 4.71 -12.44
N GLU A 18 -33.64 4.64 -12.11
CA GLU A 18 -34.17 5.29 -10.91
C GLU A 18 -33.70 4.59 -9.63
N ALA A 19 -33.55 3.26 -9.63
CA ALA A 19 -32.93 2.53 -8.52
C ALA A 19 -31.47 2.98 -8.29
N ALA A 20 -30.70 3.19 -9.36
CA ALA A 20 -29.33 3.71 -9.26
C ALA A 20 -29.30 5.16 -8.73
N ARG A 21 -30.26 6.01 -9.13
CA ARG A 21 -30.40 7.39 -8.62
C ARG A 21 -30.78 7.44 -7.14
N CYS A 22 -31.58 6.47 -6.69
CA CYS A 22 -31.95 6.32 -5.28
C CYS A 22 -30.89 5.58 -4.44
N HIS A 23 -29.70 5.32 -4.99
CA HIS A 23 -28.63 4.56 -4.35
C HIS A 23 -29.01 3.13 -3.92
N ALA A 24 -30.09 2.57 -4.47
CA ALA A 24 -30.52 1.19 -4.25
C ALA A 24 -29.76 0.25 -5.20
N TYR A 25 -28.43 0.18 -5.06
CA TYR A 25 -27.55 -0.48 -6.03
C TYR A 25 -27.81 -1.98 -6.20
N ALA A 26 -28.26 -2.69 -5.17
CA ALA A 26 -28.60 -4.11 -5.30
C ALA A 26 -29.82 -4.33 -6.23
N LYS A 27 -30.83 -3.46 -6.14
CA LYS A 27 -31.98 -3.47 -7.06
C LYS A 27 -31.59 -2.99 -8.45
N ALA A 28 -30.75 -1.95 -8.51
CA ALA A 28 -30.21 -1.47 -9.78
C ALA A 28 -29.42 -2.58 -10.50
N LEU A 29 -28.63 -3.36 -9.76
CA LEU A 29 -27.88 -4.51 -10.30
C LEU A 29 -28.84 -5.54 -10.90
N HIS A 30 -29.85 -5.95 -10.15
CA HIS A 30 -30.86 -6.92 -10.63
C HIS A 30 -31.49 -6.49 -11.97
N TYR A 31 -31.98 -5.25 -12.05
CA TYR A 31 -32.57 -4.73 -13.28
C TYR A 31 -31.56 -4.61 -14.43
N LYS A 32 -30.32 -4.25 -14.12
CA LYS A 32 -29.28 -4.09 -15.14
C LYS A 32 -28.74 -5.42 -15.65
N GLU A 33 -28.72 -6.46 -14.82
CA GLU A 33 -28.41 -7.83 -15.24
C GLU A 33 -29.50 -8.38 -16.17
N LEU A 34 -30.78 -8.13 -15.85
CA LEU A 34 -31.89 -8.48 -16.75
C LEU A 34 -31.79 -7.75 -18.10
N GLU A 35 -31.47 -6.46 -18.09
CA GLU A 35 -31.23 -5.69 -19.31
C GLU A 35 -30.06 -6.27 -20.12
N PHE A 36 -28.96 -6.66 -19.45
CA PHE A 36 -27.79 -7.23 -20.12
C PHE A 36 -28.07 -8.62 -20.72
N LEU A 37 -28.92 -9.43 -20.07
CA LEU A 37 -29.36 -10.70 -20.63
C LEU A 37 -30.20 -10.52 -21.91
N GLN A 38 -30.93 -9.41 -22.02
CA GLN A 38 -31.74 -9.07 -23.19
C GLN A 38 -30.91 -8.39 -24.29
N ASP A 39 -30.02 -7.46 -23.91
CA ASP A 39 -29.27 -6.59 -24.82
C ASP A 39 -27.82 -6.43 -24.33
N GLN A 40 -26.88 -7.11 -25.00
CA GLN A 40 -25.45 -7.15 -24.65
C GLN A 40 -24.71 -5.90 -25.18
N SER A 41 -25.20 -4.72 -24.81
CA SER A 41 -24.63 -3.45 -25.23
C SER A 41 -23.41 -3.04 -24.39
N SER A 42 -22.48 -2.28 -24.99
CA SER A 42 -21.32 -1.72 -24.28
C SER A 42 -21.73 -0.80 -23.13
N GLY A 43 -22.84 -0.07 -23.27
CA GLY A 43 -23.40 0.78 -22.22
C GLY A 43 -23.95 -0.01 -21.03
N ALA A 44 -24.55 -1.18 -21.27
CA ALA A 44 -25.00 -2.07 -20.20
C ALA A 44 -23.82 -2.65 -19.42
N VAL A 45 -22.75 -3.10 -20.11
CA VAL A 45 -21.51 -3.56 -19.47
C VAL A 45 -20.89 -2.47 -18.60
N GLU A 46 -20.77 -1.25 -19.11
CA GLU A 46 -20.21 -0.12 -18.36
C GLU A 46 -21.03 0.18 -17.10
N ALA A 47 -22.36 0.18 -17.21
CA ALA A 47 -23.24 0.39 -16.07
C ALA A 47 -23.13 -0.75 -15.02
N LEU A 48 -23.04 -2.00 -15.47
CA LEU A 48 -22.84 -3.15 -14.58
C LEU A 48 -21.52 -3.07 -13.82
N ILE A 49 -20.42 -2.69 -14.48
CA ILE A 49 -19.13 -2.46 -13.82
C ILE A 49 -19.27 -1.37 -12.76
N VAL A 50 -19.92 -0.24 -13.09
CA VAL A 50 -20.12 0.86 -12.12
C VAL A 50 -20.95 0.40 -10.93
N ILE A 51 -22.07 -0.30 -11.14
CA ILE A 51 -22.94 -0.76 -10.06
C ILE A 51 -22.21 -1.76 -9.16
N ASN A 52 -21.49 -2.72 -9.74
CA ASN A 52 -20.70 -3.70 -8.98
C ASN A 52 -19.60 -3.03 -8.16
N ASN A 53 -18.93 -2.01 -8.71
CA ASN A 53 -17.94 -1.25 -7.96
C ASN A 53 -18.56 -0.46 -6.79
N GLN A 54 -19.75 0.14 -6.98
CA GLN A 54 -20.47 0.81 -5.89
C GLN A 54 -20.93 -0.19 -4.81
N LEU A 55 -21.21 -1.44 -5.19
CA LEU A 55 -21.48 -2.55 -4.27
C LEU A 55 -20.21 -3.18 -3.67
N GLN A 56 -19.02 -2.69 -4.04
CA GLN A 56 -17.72 -3.22 -3.60
C GLN A 56 -17.49 -4.68 -4.02
N GLN A 57 -18.11 -5.12 -5.12
CA GLN A 57 -17.95 -6.43 -5.72
C GLN A 57 -17.00 -6.36 -6.92
N SER A 58 -15.73 -6.05 -6.66
CA SER A 58 -14.69 -5.92 -7.69
C SER A 58 -14.51 -7.20 -8.50
N ASP A 59 -14.59 -8.37 -7.86
CA ASP A 59 -14.38 -9.66 -8.51
C ASP A 59 -15.48 -9.97 -9.55
N ALA A 60 -16.74 -9.61 -9.23
CA ALA A 60 -17.86 -9.74 -10.15
C ALA A 60 -17.68 -8.79 -11.34
N ALA A 61 -17.27 -7.53 -11.09
CA ALA A 61 -16.99 -6.57 -12.14
C ALA A 61 -15.85 -7.04 -13.08
N ILE A 62 -14.80 -7.68 -12.55
CA ILE A 62 -13.73 -8.31 -13.34
C ILE A 62 -14.27 -9.48 -14.16
N GLY A 63 -15.14 -10.31 -13.58
CA GLY A 63 -15.80 -11.40 -14.28
C GLY A 63 -16.61 -10.91 -15.48
N ILE A 64 -17.36 -9.81 -15.31
CA ILE A 64 -18.13 -9.16 -16.37
C ILE A 64 -17.21 -8.63 -17.47
N LEU A 65 -16.08 -8.00 -17.13
CA LEU A 65 -15.10 -7.55 -18.12
C LEU A 65 -14.50 -8.72 -18.90
N ARG A 66 -14.08 -9.79 -18.23
CA ARG A 66 -13.53 -10.99 -18.89
C ARG A 66 -14.55 -11.63 -19.80
N ARG A 67 -15.81 -11.68 -19.38
CA ARG A 67 -16.91 -12.16 -20.22
C ARG A 67 -17.10 -11.24 -21.43
N ALA A 68 -17.05 -9.92 -21.24
CA ALA A 68 -17.13 -8.93 -22.33
C ALA A 68 -16.00 -9.10 -23.36
N GLN A 69 -14.77 -9.40 -22.92
CA GLN A 69 -13.61 -9.65 -23.78
C GLN A 69 -13.76 -10.90 -24.66
N LEU A 70 -14.56 -11.89 -24.25
CA LEU A 70 -14.79 -13.10 -25.03
C LEU A 70 -15.80 -12.91 -26.17
N TYR A 71 -16.64 -11.88 -26.09
CA TYR A 71 -17.57 -11.55 -27.18
C TYR A 71 -16.78 -10.88 -28.31
N LYS A 72 -16.49 -11.66 -29.36
CA LYS A 72 -15.70 -11.22 -30.53
C LYS A 72 -16.43 -10.20 -31.42
N ASP A 73 -17.72 -9.96 -31.20
CA ASP A 73 -18.54 -9.09 -32.04
C ASP A 73 -18.86 -7.76 -31.33
N GLY A 74 -18.29 -6.67 -31.83
CA GLY A 74 -18.83 -5.30 -31.68
C GLY A 74 -18.53 -4.50 -30.40
N ILE A 75 -18.01 -5.11 -29.34
CA ILE A 75 -17.70 -4.36 -28.10
C ILE A 75 -16.26 -3.83 -28.13
N GLN A 76 -16.09 -2.57 -28.52
CA GLN A 76 -14.82 -1.87 -28.32
C GLN A 76 -14.58 -1.66 -26.82
N LEU A 77 -13.50 -2.26 -26.31
CA LEU A 77 -13.03 -2.07 -24.95
C LEU A 77 -12.70 -0.59 -24.73
N ARG A 78 -13.28 0.00 -23.68
CA ARG A 78 -12.97 1.38 -23.28
C ARG A 78 -11.97 1.37 -22.12
N GLU A 79 -10.99 2.26 -22.19
CA GLU A 79 -9.96 2.46 -21.14
C GLU A 79 -10.61 2.79 -19.79
N THR A 80 -11.74 3.50 -19.82
CA THR A 80 -12.51 3.88 -18.63
C THR A 80 -12.99 2.67 -17.83
N TRP A 81 -13.09 1.49 -18.44
CA TRP A 81 -13.47 0.26 -17.74
C TRP A 81 -12.36 -0.24 -16.83
N PHE A 82 -11.11 -0.27 -17.34
CA PHE A 82 -9.95 -0.66 -16.53
C PHE A 82 -9.70 0.34 -15.40
N GLU A 83 -9.91 1.63 -15.68
CA GLU A 83 -9.83 2.69 -14.68
C GLU A 83 -10.85 2.47 -13.55
N LYS A 84 -12.11 2.20 -13.91
CA LYS A 84 -13.17 1.91 -12.94
C LYS A 84 -12.89 0.65 -12.13
N LEU A 85 -12.22 -0.35 -12.69
CA LEU A 85 -11.84 -1.60 -12.03
C LEU A 85 -10.57 -1.48 -11.17
N GLU A 86 -10.02 -0.28 -11.02
CA GLU A 86 -8.76 -0.03 -10.28
C GLU A 86 -7.54 -0.80 -10.85
N ARG A 87 -7.60 -1.24 -12.11
CA ARG A 87 -6.49 -1.88 -12.83
C ARG A 87 -5.67 -0.83 -13.56
N TRP A 88 -5.02 0.02 -12.76
CA TRP A 88 -4.37 1.25 -13.23
C TRP A 88 -3.22 1.01 -14.22
N GLU A 89 -2.48 -0.10 -14.10
CA GLU A 89 -1.38 -0.45 -15.02
C GLU A 89 -1.91 -0.76 -16.42
N GLU A 90 -2.90 -1.66 -16.53
CA GLU A 90 -3.53 -1.98 -17.81
C GLU A 90 -4.29 -0.79 -18.39
N ALA A 91 -4.98 -0.01 -17.55
CA ALA A 91 -5.62 1.22 -17.99
C ALA A 91 -4.59 2.17 -18.63
N LEU A 92 -3.42 2.35 -18.01
CA LEU A 92 -2.35 3.17 -18.54
C LEU A 92 -1.80 2.64 -19.87
N GLU A 93 -1.60 1.32 -20.01
CA GLU A 93 -1.19 0.70 -21.27
C GLU A 93 -2.20 0.95 -22.39
N PHE A 94 -3.50 0.80 -22.10
CA PHE A 94 -4.56 1.06 -23.06
C PHE A 94 -4.62 2.54 -23.47
N TYR A 95 -4.47 3.46 -22.51
CA TYR A 95 -4.37 4.89 -22.82
C TYR A 95 -3.12 5.21 -23.68
N ASN A 96 -1.98 4.58 -23.41
CA ASN A 96 -0.76 4.74 -24.21
C ASN A 96 -0.95 4.21 -25.64
N LYS A 97 -1.59 3.05 -25.81
CA LYS A 97 -1.90 2.48 -27.14
C LYS A 97 -2.79 3.42 -27.95
N ARG A 98 -3.83 3.96 -27.32
CA ARG A 98 -4.72 4.92 -28.00
C ARG A 98 -4.04 6.23 -28.35
N GLU A 99 -3.11 6.69 -27.52
CA GLU A 99 -2.30 7.86 -27.86
C GLU A 99 -1.42 7.58 -29.09
N ALA A 100 -0.87 6.38 -29.22
CA ALA A 100 -0.08 5.97 -30.38
C ALA A 100 -0.91 5.74 -31.66
N GLU A 101 -2.19 5.39 -31.53
CA GLU A 101 -3.12 5.23 -32.65
C GLU A 101 -3.64 6.57 -33.21
N ILE A 102 -3.50 7.67 -32.45
CA ILE A 102 -3.91 9.00 -32.91
C ILE A 102 -2.89 9.50 -33.94
N PRO A 103 -3.33 9.94 -35.13
CA PRO A 103 -2.44 10.55 -36.11
C PRO A 103 -1.70 11.77 -35.53
N GLU A 104 -0.41 11.94 -35.83
CA GLU A 104 0.43 13.04 -35.29
C GLU A 104 -0.14 14.44 -35.59
N ASP A 105 -0.96 14.58 -36.64
CA ASP A 105 -1.62 15.83 -37.03
C ASP A 105 -2.79 16.25 -36.11
N GLN A 106 -3.29 15.36 -35.24
CA GLN A 106 -4.41 15.67 -34.35
C GLN A 106 -3.95 15.84 -32.89
N PRO A 107 -4.43 16.90 -32.19
CA PRO A 107 -4.14 17.07 -30.78
C PRO A 107 -4.77 15.93 -29.98
N THR A 108 -4.02 15.38 -29.04
CA THR A 108 -4.52 14.31 -28.17
C THR A 108 -5.74 14.80 -27.38
N PRO A 109 -6.85 14.04 -27.38
CA PRO A 109 -8.03 14.38 -26.61
C PRO A 109 -7.70 14.55 -25.12
N VAL A 110 -8.18 15.64 -24.53
CA VAL A 110 -7.94 15.97 -23.11
C VAL A 110 -8.39 14.84 -22.18
N ASP A 111 -9.44 14.10 -22.53
CA ASP A 111 -9.95 13.01 -21.69
C ASP A 111 -9.00 11.80 -21.61
N ILE A 112 -8.24 11.52 -22.68
CA ILE A 112 -7.19 10.48 -22.68
C ILE A 112 -6.04 10.92 -21.78
N VAL A 113 -5.57 12.16 -21.96
CA VAL A 113 -4.51 12.74 -21.13
C VAL A 113 -4.90 12.74 -19.65
N MET A 114 -6.15 13.12 -19.35
CA MET A 114 -6.70 13.09 -17.99
C MET A 114 -6.81 11.67 -17.44
N GLY A 115 -7.20 10.69 -18.26
CA GLY A 115 -7.20 9.27 -17.90
C GLY A 115 -5.82 8.78 -17.49
N LYS A 116 -4.79 9.09 -18.31
CA LYS A 116 -3.39 8.80 -17.99
C LYS A 116 -2.96 9.46 -16.68
N MET A 117 -3.32 10.72 -16.46
CA MET A 117 -2.99 11.41 -15.20
C MET A 117 -3.63 10.73 -13.98
N ARG A 118 -4.87 10.26 -14.08
CA ARG A 118 -5.54 9.52 -12.99
C ARG A 118 -4.87 8.18 -12.74
N CYS A 119 -4.49 7.44 -13.79
CA CYS A 119 -3.74 6.20 -13.65
C CYS A 119 -2.38 6.43 -12.99
N LEU A 120 -1.61 7.42 -13.45
CA LEU A 120 -0.30 7.75 -12.86
C LEU A 120 -0.43 8.20 -11.40
N HIS A 121 -1.46 8.98 -11.07
CA HIS A 121 -1.77 9.39 -9.70
C HIS A 121 -2.06 8.18 -8.80
N ALA A 122 -2.90 7.24 -9.27
CA ALA A 122 -3.24 6.04 -8.51
C ALA A 122 -2.05 5.07 -8.36
N LEU A 123 -1.21 4.96 -9.39
CA LEU A 123 0.03 4.16 -9.34
C LEU A 123 1.08 4.79 -8.40
N GLY A 124 1.02 6.10 -8.17
CA GLY A 124 2.02 6.84 -7.40
C GLY A 124 3.27 7.18 -8.22
N GLU A 125 3.14 7.22 -9.55
CA GLU A 125 4.20 7.61 -10.48
C GLU A 125 4.27 9.14 -10.61
N TRP A 126 4.73 9.79 -9.53
CA TRP A 126 4.74 11.26 -9.41
C TRP A 126 5.59 11.96 -10.46
N ASP A 127 6.69 11.34 -10.91
CA ASP A 127 7.60 11.94 -11.88
C ASP A 127 7.00 12.03 -13.28
N ALA A 128 6.46 10.92 -13.76
CA ALA A 128 5.71 10.88 -15.00
C ALA A 128 4.47 11.78 -14.93
N LEU A 129 3.75 11.79 -13.80
CA LEU A 129 2.59 12.65 -13.61
C LEU A 129 2.95 14.15 -13.62
N ALA A 130 4.04 14.54 -12.96
CA ALA A 130 4.49 15.93 -12.93
C ALA A 130 4.95 16.41 -14.31
N TYR A 131 5.65 15.55 -15.07
CA TYR A 131 6.02 15.84 -16.45
C TYR A 131 4.76 16.06 -17.30
N LEU A 132 3.83 15.10 -17.31
CA LEU A 132 2.60 15.17 -18.09
C LEU A 132 1.73 16.37 -17.69
N THR A 133 1.63 16.68 -16.40
CA THR A 133 0.86 17.84 -15.92
C THR A 133 1.52 19.15 -16.32
N SER A 134 2.85 19.28 -16.25
CA SER A 134 3.55 20.50 -16.66
C SER A 134 3.39 20.81 -18.16
N THR A 135 3.52 19.80 -19.03
CA THR A 135 3.35 19.94 -20.48
C THR A 135 1.91 20.27 -20.85
N THR A 136 0.96 19.54 -20.27
CA THR A 136 -0.46 19.77 -20.50
C THR A 136 -0.87 21.14 -19.98
N TRP A 137 -0.37 21.57 -18.82
CA TRP A 137 -0.71 22.87 -18.23
C TRP A 137 -0.29 24.05 -19.12
N ALA A 138 0.91 23.99 -19.69
CA ALA A 138 1.44 25.02 -20.58
C ALA A 138 0.65 25.14 -21.90
N ASN A 139 0.15 24.01 -22.41
CA ASN A 139 -0.50 23.93 -23.72
C ASN A 139 -2.05 24.02 -23.65
N SER A 140 -2.63 24.20 -22.46
CA SER A 140 -4.08 24.10 -22.24
C SER A 140 -4.75 25.43 -21.91
N SER A 141 -6.04 25.52 -22.23
CA SER A 141 -6.91 26.63 -21.82
C SER A 141 -7.16 26.65 -20.30
N THR A 142 -7.61 27.78 -19.77
CA THR A 142 -7.91 27.96 -18.34
C THR A 142 -8.99 27.00 -17.81
N GLU A 143 -9.92 26.57 -18.65
CA GLU A 143 -10.94 25.58 -18.29
C GLU A 143 -10.33 24.19 -18.06
N VAL A 144 -9.44 23.77 -18.96
CA VAL A 144 -8.72 22.50 -18.85
C VAL A 144 -7.74 22.54 -17.67
N GLN A 145 -7.07 23.67 -17.43
CA GLN A 145 -6.23 23.88 -16.25
C GLN A 145 -7.03 23.68 -14.95
N ARG A 146 -8.28 24.18 -14.85
CA ARG A 146 -9.14 23.93 -13.67
C ARG A 146 -9.45 22.45 -13.46
N ARG A 147 -9.62 21.68 -14.54
CA ARG A 147 -9.87 20.23 -14.45
C ARG A 147 -8.63 19.45 -14.02
N ILE A 148 -7.45 19.86 -14.48
CA ILE A 148 -6.16 19.21 -14.18
C ILE A 148 -5.62 19.61 -12.79
N ALA A 149 -5.97 20.81 -12.31
CA ALA A 149 -5.40 21.41 -11.10
C ALA A 149 -5.36 20.49 -9.87
N PRO A 150 -6.39 19.68 -9.52
CA PRO A 150 -6.29 18.76 -8.38
C PRO A 150 -5.17 17.72 -8.54
N LEU A 151 -5.05 17.13 -9.74
CA LEU A 151 -4.03 16.12 -10.05
C LEU A 151 -2.63 16.75 -10.12
N ALA A 152 -2.51 17.93 -10.72
CA ALA A 152 -1.26 18.68 -10.76
C ALA A 152 -0.79 19.12 -9.37
N THR A 153 -1.71 19.57 -8.50
CA THR A 153 -1.40 19.93 -7.11
C THR A 153 -0.93 18.71 -6.33
N ALA A 154 -1.61 17.55 -6.49
CA ALA A 154 -1.20 16.30 -5.87
C ALA A 154 0.18 15.80 -6.38
N ALA A 155 0.48 16.01 -7.66
CA ALA A 155 1.76 15.66 -8.26
C ALA A 155 2.90 16.55 -7.75
N ALA A 156 2.67 17.86 -7.68
CA ALA A 156 3.63 18.83 -7.16
C ALA A 156 3.94 18.57 -5.69
N TRP A 157 2.92 18.27 -4.88
CA TRP A 157 3.10 17.79 -3.51
C TRP A 157 3.92 16.48 -3.45
N GLY A 158 3.92 15.67 -4.51
CA GLY A 158 4.58 14.36 -4.55
C GLY A 158 6.06 14.43 -4.79
N GLN A 159 6.46 15.42 -5.58
CA GLN A 159 7.85 15.74 -5.81
C GLN A 159 8.42 16.70 -4.76
N GLY A 160 7.59 17.24 -3.86
CA GLY A 160 8.01 18.30 -2.94
C GLY A 160 8.27 19.65 -3.63
N LYS A 161 7.68 19.89 -4.82
CA LYS A 161 7.79 21.16 -5.56
C LYS A 161 6.70 22.14 -5.11
N TRP A 162 6.98 22.85 -4.02
CA TRP A 162 6.01 23.73 -3.35
C TRP A 162 5.59 24.95 -4.18
N ASP A 163 6.48 25.51 -4.99
CA ASP A 163 6.16 26.69 -5.81
C ASP A 163 5.19 26.35 -6.94
N SER A 164 5.42 25.21 -7.61
CA SER A 164 4.47 24.69 -8.61
C SER A 164 3.11 24.36 -7.98
N MET A 165 3.12 23.83 -6.75
CA MET A 165 1.90 23.54 -6.00
C MET A 165 1.06 24.80 -5.76
N ASP A 166 1.69 25.92 -5.38
CA ASP A 166 0.98 27.21 -5.16
C ASP A 166 0.35 27.74 -6.45
N ASN A 167 1.09 27.65 -7.57
CA ASN A 167 0.57 28.03 -8.89
C ASN A 167 -0.68 27.21 -9.27
N TYR A 168 -0.64 25.89 -9.10
CA TYR A 168 -1.80 25.03 -9.39
C TYR A 168 -2.97 25.26 -8.43
N LEU A 169 -2.69 25.54 -7.17
CA LEU A 169 -3.69 25.85 -6.14
C LEU A 169 -4.49 27.10 -6.49
N SER A 170 -3.86 28.10 -7.11
CA SER A 170 -4.51 29.35 -7.54
C SER A 170 -5.69 29.09 -8.48
N SER A 171 -5.59 28.10 -9.37
CA SER A 171 -6.61 27.72 -10.34
C SER A 171 -7.74 26.87 -9.77
N LEU A 172 -7.63 26.34 -8.55
CA LEU A 172 -8.71 25.59 -7.92
C LEU A 172 -9.86 26.52 -7.50
N LYS A 173 -11.09 25.99 -7.51
CA LYS A 173 -12.28 26.72 -7.03
C LYS A 173 -12.07 27.16 -5.58
N ARG A 174 -12.43 28.42 -5.27
CA ARG A 174 -12.17 29.07 -3.97
C ARG A 174 -12.74 28.30 -2.78
N TYR A 175 -13.93 27.72 -2.91
CA TYR A 175 -14.63 26.98 -1.85
C TYR A 175 -14.58 25.46 -2.04
N SER A 176 -13.54 24.94 -2.70
CA SER A 176 -13.35 23.48 -2.82
C SER A 176 -12.70 22.92 -1.55
N PRO A 177 -13.21 21.80 -0.99
CA PRO A 177 -12.54 21.10 0.12
C PRO A 177 -11.09 20.74 -0.21
N ASP A 178 -10.81 20.38 -1.47
CA ASP A 178 -9.46 20.02 -1.92
C ASP A 178 -8.51 21.22 -1.92
N ARG A 179 -9.01 22.42 -2.29
CA ARG A 179 -8.22 23.65 -2.23
C ARG A 179 -7.86 23.98 -0.78
N ALA A 180 -8.83 23.88 0.12
CA ALA A 180 -8.62 24.13 1.54
C ALA A 180 -7.64 23.10 2.15
N PHE A 181 -7.76 21.81 1.78
CA PHE A 181 -6.84 20.76 2.20
C PHE A 181 -5.39 21.00 1.75
N PHE A 182 -5.17 21.24 0.46
CA PHE A 182 -3.82 21.52 -0.07
C PHE A 182 -3.28 22.87 0.43
N GLY A 183 -4.14 23.87 0.62
CA GLY A 183 -3.79 25.15 1.24
C GLY A 183 -3.30 24.98 2.68
N ALA A 184 -3.93 24.11 3.46
CA ALA A 184 -3.48 23.80 4.82
C ALA A 184 -2.07 23.17 4.83
N ILE A 185 -1.80 22.26 3.90
CA ILE A 185 -0.47 21.64 3.74
C ILE A 185 0.59 22.69 3.38
N LEU A 186 0.30 23.57 2.42
CA LEU A 186 1.23 24.61 1.98
C LEU A 186 1.51 25.63 3.10
N ALA A 187 0.46 26.05 3.82
CA ALA A 187 0.58 26.94 4.97
C ALA A 187 1.39 26.28 6.11
N LEU A 188 1.18 24.99 6.37
CA LEU A 188 1.97 24.22 7.33
C LEU A 188 3.44 24.13 6.92
N HIS A 189 3.74 23.98 5.64
CA HIS A 189 5.11 23.99 5.12
C HIS A 189 5.77 25.37 5.32
N ARG A 190 5.04 26.46 5.05
CA ARG A 190 5.48 27.85 5.27
C ARG A 190 5.47 28.29 6.75
N ASN A 191 5.14 27.39 7.68
CA ASN A 191 4.98 27.66 9.12
C ASN A 191 3.92 28.74 9.45
N GLN A 192 2.94 28.94 8.57
CA GLN A 192 1.80 29.83 8.76
C GLN A 192 0.67 29.09 9.47
N PHE A 193 0.83 28.83 10.77
CA PHE A 193 -0.07 27.97 11.52
C PHE A 193 -1.53 28.46 11.59
N ARG A 194 -1.74 29.78 11.71
CA ARG A 194 -3.09 30.36 11.77
C ARG A 194 -3.87 30.14 10.46
N GLU A 195 -3.20 30.35 9.34
CA GLU A 195 -3.79 30.12 8.01
C GLU A 195 -4.06 28.63 7.79
N ALA A 196 -3.13 27.76 8.21
CA ALA A 196 -3.32 26.31 8.14
C ALA A 196 -4.57 25.86 8.91
N ILE A 197 -4.79 26.36 10.12
CA ILE A 197 -6.00 26.05 10.93
C ILE A 197 -7.27 26.52 10.22
N ASN A 198 -7.28 27.75 9.70
CA ASN A 198 -8.43 28.28 8.96
C ASN A 198 -8.77 27.42 7.73
N CYS A 199 -7.74 27.02 6.98
CA CYS A 199 -7.89 26.11 5.84
C CYS A 199 -8.42 24.72 6.25
N VAL A 200 -7.97 24.18 7.40
CA VAL A 200 -8.51 22.92 7.94
C VAL A 200 -9.99 23.04 8.29
N HIS A 201 -10.42 24.13 8.93
CA HIS A 201 -11.83 24.36 9.23
C HIS A 201 -12.69 24.45 7.96
N GLN A 202 -12.25 25.20 6.95
CA GLN A 202 -12.95 25.29 5.67
C GLN A 202 -13.06 23.92 4.97
N ALA A 203 -12.00 23.11 5.02
CA ALA A 203 -12.04 21.77 4.47
C ALA A 203 -13.06 20.88 5.22
N ARG A 204 -13.16 20.99 6.55
CA ARG A 204 -14.15 20.24 7.34
C ARG A 204 -15.58 20.62 7.01
N GLU A 205 -15.87 21.92 6.91
CA GLU A 205 -17.21 22.40 6.52
C GLU A 205 -17.64 21.85 5.16
N GLY A 206 -16.71 21.81 4.20
CA GLY A 206 -16.96 21.21 2.89
C GLY A 206 -17.22 19.70 2.96
N LEU A 207 -16.44 18.97 3.75
CA LEU A 207 -16.59 17.52 3.92
C LEU A 207 -17.82 17.10 4.73
N ASP A 208 -18.37 17.96 5.59
CA ASP A 208 -19.51 17.65 6.43
C ASP A 208 -20.74 17.23 5.61
N THR A 209 -21.00 17.95 4.51
CA THR A 209 -22.08 17.63 3.57
C THR A 209 -21.88 16.27 2.88
N GLU A 210 -20.65 15.97 2.42
CA GLU A 210 -20.30 14.70 1.79
C GLU A 210 -20.40 13.54 2.78
N LEU A 211 -19.91 13.73 4.01
CA LEU A 211 -19.90 12.70 5.04
C LEU A 211 -21.32 12.37 5.51
N SER A 212 -22.13 13.39 5.78
CA SER A 212 -23.52 13.24 6.24
C SER A 212 -24.38 12.46 5.24
N ALA A 213 -24.15 12.66 3.93
CA ALA A 213 -24.87 11.95 2.89
C ALA A 213 -24.47 10.47 2.77
N LEU A 214 -23.19 10.14 2.96
CA LEU A 214 -22.67 8.79 2.74
C LEU A 214 -22.75 7.90 3.98
N VAL A 215 -22.58 8.47 5.17
CA VAL A 215 -22.52 7.71 6.42
C VAL A 215 -23.86 7.07 6.76
N SER A 216 -24.97 7.69 6.35
CA SER A 216 -26.32 7.16 6.53
C SER A 216 -26.58 5.88 5.74
N GLU A 217 -25.80 5.61 4.69
CA GLU A 217 -25.98 4.42 3.86
C GLU A 217 -25.07 3.27 4.29
N SER A 218 -23.75 3.52 4.41
CA SER A 218 -22.77 2.51 4.79
C SER A 218 -21.45 3.13 5.19
N TYR A 219 -20.87 2.63 6.29
CA TYR A 219 -19.52 3.00 6.72
C TYR A 219 -18.48 2.73 5.62
N ASN A 220 -18.59 1.61 4.90
CA ASN A 220 -17.62 1.26 3.86
C ASN A 220 -17.63 2.25 2.69
N ARG A 221 -18.79 2.86 2.39
CA ARG A 221 -18.91 3.89 1.34
C ARG A 221 -18.37 5.23 1.83
N ALA A 222 -18.65 5.57 3.10
CA ALA A 222 -18.13 6.78 3.73
C ALA A 222 -16.62 6.70 4.07
N TYR A 223 -16.01 5.52 4.03
CA TYR A 223 -14.66 5.28 4.54
C TYR A 223 -13.60 6.21 3.91
N GLN A 224 -13.66 6.46 2.59
CA GLN A 224 -12.73 7.37 1.93
C GLN A 224 -12.84 8.81 2.45
N VAL A 225 -14.06 9.26 2.77
CA VAL A 225 -14.31 10.58 3.37
C VAL A 225 -13.84 10.61 4.83
N VAL A 226 -14.09 9.54 5.60
CA VAL A 226 -13.57 9.38 6.96
C VAL A 226 -12.05 9.48 6.99
N VAL A 227 -11.35 8.87 6.03
CA VAL A 227 -9.89 9.00 5.90
C VAL A 227 -9.48 10.45 5.64
N ARG A 228 -10.19 11.20 4.78
CA ARG A 228 -9.91 12.64 4.57
C ARG A 228 -10.10 13.45 5.85
N VAL A 229 -11.16 13.17 6.62
CA VAL A 229 -11.39 13.81 7.94
C VAL A 229 -10.28 13.46 8.93
N GLN A 230 -9.83 12.20 8.96
CA GLN A 230 -8.68 11.79 9.78
C GLN A 230 -7.40 12.53 9.37
N MET A 231 -7.16 12.72 8.07
CA MET A 231 -6.01 13.49 7.58
C MET A 231 -6.09 14.97 8.01
N LEU A 232 -7.28 15.57 8.05
CA LEU A 232 -7.47 16.93 8.58
C LEU A 232 -7.17 17.00 10.09
N ALA A 233 -7.57 15.99 10.86
CA ALA A 233 -7.19 15.89 12.27
C ALA A 233 -5.66 15.71 12.45
N GLU A 234 -5.02 14.89 11.60
CA GLU A 234 -3.56 14.75 11.62
C GLU A 234 -2.85 16.05 11.23
N LEU A 235 -3.41 16.89 10.34
CA LEU A 235 -2.85 18.20 10.03
C LEU A 235 -2.82 19.14 11.25
N GLU A 236 -3.86 19.15 12.07
CA GLU A 236 -3.88 19.91 13.33
C GLU A 236 -2.85 19.39 14.32
N GLU A 237 -2.75 18.06 14.44
CA GLU A 237 -1.73 17.44 15.27
C GLU A 237 -0.32 17.77 14.76
N LEU A 238 -0.10 17.86 13.45
CA LEU A 238 1.20 18.27 12.88
C LEU A 238 1.55 19.73 13.18
N ILE A 239 0.55 20.63 13.21
CA ILE A 239 0.73 22.01 13.67
C ILE A 239 1.22 22.02 15.12
N VAL A 240 0.56 21.26 16.00
CA VAL A 240 0.93 21.13 17.42
C VAL A 240 2.31 20.49 17.56
N TYR A 241 2.61 19.46 16.78
CA TYR A 241 3.88 18.73 16.82
C TYR A 241 5.08 19.65 16.58
N LYS A 242 4.99 20.53 15.56
CA LYS A 242 6.06 21.50 15.24
C LYS A 242 6.36 22.49 16.37
N GLN A 243 5.42 22.70 17.30
CA GLN A 243 5.54 23.65 18.41
C GLN A 243 5.84 22.97 19.76
N CYS A 244 5.83 21.64 19.81
CA CYS A 244 5.96 20.88 21.05
C CYS A 244 7.37 20.36 21.32
N ASP A 245 7.65 20.07 22.60
CA ASP A 245 8.87 19.41 23.05
C ASP A 245 8.95 17.95 22.58
N GLU A 246 10.18 17.42 22.52
CA GLU A 246 10.49 16.06 22.07
C GLU A 246 9.70 14.96 22.80
N LYS A 247 9.43 15.14 24.10
CA LYS A 247 8.62 14.20 24.89
C LYS A 247 7.19 14.08 24.38
N LYS A 248 6.55 15.21 24.06
CA LYS A 248 5.20 15.24 23.49
C LYS A 248 5.21 14.69 22.07
N GLN A 249 6.22 15.03 21.28
CA GLN A 249 6.41 14.49 19.94
C GLN A 249 6.49 12.95 19.95
N ALA A 250 7.21 12.35 20.89
CA ALA A 250 7.29 10.89 21.02
C ALA A 250 5.92 10.23 21.31
N VAL A 251 5.09 10.85 22.17
CA VAL A 251 3.72 10.37 22.45
C VAL A 251 2.83 10.48 21.22
N MET A 252 2.95 11.58 20.47
CA MET A 252 2.21 11.78 19.22
C MET A 252 2.61 10.75 18.16
N ARG A 253 3.92 10.49 17.99
CA ARG A 253 4.42 9.42 17.09
C ARG A 253 3.81 8.05 17.43
N LYS A 254 3.79 7.68 18.71
CA LYS A 254 3.17 6.42 19.17
C LYS A 254 1.66 6.37 18.90
N THR A 255 0.97 7.51 19.02
CA THR A 255 -0.46 7.63 18.72
C THR A 255 -0.71 7.45 17.22
N TRP A 256 0.06 8.13 16.38
CA TRP A 256 0.01 8.01 14.92
C TRP A 256 0.30 6.60 14.42
N GLU A 257 1.27 5.92 15.04
CA GLU A 257 1.58 4.52 14.77
C GLU A 257 0.41 3.58 15.10
N THR A 258 -0.21 3.76 16.25
CA THR A 258 -1.37 2.95 16.66
C THR A 258 -2.56 3.21 15.73
N ARG A 259 -2.82 4.48 15.41
CA ARG A 259 -3.91 4.89 14.49
C ARG A 259 -3.72 4.29 13.09
N LEU A 260 -2.51 4.33 12.54
CA LEU A 260 -2.23 3.78 11.22
C LEU A 260 -2.43 2.26 11.16
N LYS A 261 -2.11 1.53 12.23
CA LYS A 261 -2.39 0.08 12.32
C LYS A 261 -3.90 -0.23 12.31
N GLY A 262 -4.73 0.70 12.78
CA GLY A 262 -6.20 0.59 12.75
C GLY A 262 -6.82 0.96 11.40
N CYS A 263 -6.10 1.65 10.52
CA CYS A 263 -6.58 1.95 9.17
C CYS A 263 -6.72 0.67 8.33
N GLN A 264 -7.66 0.68 7.39
CA GLN A 264 -7.81 -0.37 6.39
C GLN A 264 -6.47 -0.60 5.68
N ARG A 265 -6.16 -1.88 5.43
CA ARG A 265 -4.92 -2.31 4.76
C ARG A 265 -5.00 -2.06 3.25
N ASN A 266 -5.14 -0.80 2.88
CA ASN A 266 -5.19 -0.31 1.51
C ASN A 266 -3.97 0.59 1.26
N VAL A 267 -3.32 0.40 0.10
CA VAL A 267 -2.08 1.11 -0.26
C VAL A 267 -2.31 2.61 -0.37
N ASP A 268 -3.40 3.05 -1.01
CA ASP A 268 -3.69 4.47 -1.24
C ASP A 268 -4.01 5.22 0.05
N VAL A 269 -4.66 4.55 1.01
CA VAL A 269 -4.91 5.09 2.34
C VAL A 269 -3.60 5.30 3.09
N TRP A 270 -2.76 4.26 3.14
CA TRP A 270 -1.47 4.33 3.83
C TRP A 270 -0.51 5.33 3.19
N ALA A 271 -0.44 5.37 1.85
CA ALA A 271 0.40 6.30 1.11
C ALA A 271 0.05 7.77 1.41
N ARG A 272 -1.25 8.12 1.40
CA ARG A 272 -1.73 9.47 1.71
C ARG A 272 -1.38 9.89 3.14
N VAL A 273 -1.64 9.03 4.12
CA VAL A 273 -1.39 9.32 5.54
C VAL A 273 0.12 9.42 5.83
N LEU A 274 0.93 8.48 5.32
CA LEU A 274 2.38 8.53 5.51
C LEU A 274 3.02 9.76 4.88
N ARG A 275 2.53 10.17 3.71
CA ARG A 275 3.01 11.38 3.05
C ARG A 275 2.65 12.66 3.77
N LEU A 276 1.48 12.70 4.42
CA LEU A 276 1.13 13.79 5.31
C LEU A 276 2.12 13.89 6.49
N ARG A 277 2.47 12.76 7.10
CA ARG A 277 3.43 12.69 8.21
C ARG A 277 4.86 13.02 7.78
N ALA A 278 5.21 12.73 6.52
CA ALA A 278 6.52 13.05 5.92
C ALA A 278 6.82 14.56 5.86
N LEU A 279 5.83 15.43 6.09
CA LEU A 279 6.04 16.88 6.26
C LEU A 279 6.88 17.23 7.49
N VAL A 280 6.93 16.34 8.48
CA VAL A 280 7.56 16.63 9.78
C VAL A 280 8.45 15.49 10.27
N ILE A 281 8.14 14.24 9.89
CA ILE A 281 8.89 13.06 10.32
C ILE A 281 9.65 12.50 9.11
N THR A 282 10.95 12.31 9.24
CA THR A 282 11.72 11.63 8.19
C THR A 282 11.38 10.13 8.15
N PRO A 283 11.43 9.47 6.98
CA PRO A 283 11.19 8.01 6.90
C PRO A 283 12.05 7.18 7.86
N ASN A 284 13.27 7.66 8.17
CA ASN A 284 14.21 7.02 9.09
C ASN A 284 13.79 7.11 10.57
N GLU A 285 12.94 8.06 10.94
CA GLU A 285 12.37 8.12 12.30
C GLU A 285 11.20 7.15 12.49
N ASN A 286 10.61 6.66 11.39
CA ASN A 286 9.45 5.76 11.42
C ASN A 286 9.62 4.53 10.51
N ILE A 287 10.78 3.88 10.63
CA ILE A 287 11.18 2.74 9.79
C ILE A 287 10.11 1.63 9.83
N ASP A 288 9.56 1.33 11.01
CA ASP A 288 8.58 0.25 11.19
C ASP A 288 7.33 0.41 10.32
N MET A 289 6.77 1.62 10.23
CA MET A 289 5.55 1.86 9.44
C MET A 289 5.83 1.87 7.95
N TRP A 290 6.97 2.43 7.53
CA TRP A 290 7.40 2.39 6.13
C TRP A 290 7.73 0.97 5.66
N ILE A 291 8.34 0.12 6.51
CA ILE A 291 8.51 -1.31 6.21
C ILE A 291 7.14 -2.00 6.06
N LYS A 292 6.17 -1.71 6.94
CA LYS A 292 4.82 -2.28 6.83
C LYS A 292 4.12 -1.82 5.56
N PHE A 293 4.29 -0.56 5.17
CA PHE A 293 3.79 -0.01 3.92
C PHE A 293 4.42 -0.68 2.70
N ALA A 294 5.74 -0.79 2.64
CA ALA A 294 6.42 -1.50 1.55
C ALA A 294 5.96 -2.97 1.42
N ASN A 295 5.74 -3.65 2.56
CA ASN A 295 5.17 -5.00 2.57
C ASN A 295 3.71 -5.05 2.12
N LEU A 296 2.92 -4.01 2.39
CA LEU A 296 1.54 -3.89 1.90
C LEU A 296 1.54 -3.72 0.38
N CYS A 297 2.37 -2.81 -0.15
CA CYS A 297 2.55 -2.60 -1.59
C CYS A 297 2.98 -3.89 -2.30
N ARG A 298 3.93 -4.64 -1.73
CA ARG A 298 4.36 -5.95 -2.26
C ARG A 298 3.21 -6.95 -2.31
N LYS A 299 2.46 -7.09 -1.21
CA LYS A 299 1.32 -8.05 -1.15
C LYS A 299 0.16 -7.68 -2.06
N SER A 300 0.00 -6.39 -2.38
CA SER A 300 -1.02 -5.92 -3.32
C SER A 300 -0.53 -5.89 -4.77
N GLY A 301 0.67 -6.41 -5.07
CA GLY A 301 1.24 -6.42 -6.42
C GLY A 301 1.78 -5.08 -6.92
N ARG A 302 1.76 -4.01 -6.10
CA ARG A 302 2.27 -2.67 -6.47
C ARG A 302 3.78 -2.59 -6.27
N MET A 303 4.53 -3.31 -7.10
CA MET A 303 5.98 -3.53 -6.93
C MET A 303 6.78 -2.22 -7.06
N GLY A 304 6.49 -1.38 -8.06
CA GLY A 304 7.19 -0.10 -8.24
C GLY A 304 7.10 0.83 -7.02
N LEU A 305 5.93 0.86 -6.35
CA LEU A 305 5.75 1.65 -5.13
C LEU A 305 6.47 1.03 -3.93
N ALA A 306 6.52 -0.29 -3.85
CA ALA A 306 7.31 -0.99 -2.84
C ALA A 306 8.81 -0.67 -3.00
N GLU A 307 9.32 -0.66 -4.23
CA GLU A 307 10.70 -0.29 -4.54
C GLU A 307 11.04 1.12 -4.08
N LYS A 308 10.23 2.10 -4.49
CA LYS A 308 10.44 3.51 -4.14
C LYS A 308 10.43 3.71 -2.63
N SER A 309 9.51 3.06 -1.93
CA SER A 309 9.42 3.14 -0.47
C SER A 309 10.67 2.56 0.21
N LEU A 310 11.20 1.46 -0.31
CA LEU A 310 12.44 0.86 0.20
C LEU A 310 13.67 1.72 -0.12
N LYS A 311 13.78 2.25 -1.34
CA LYS A 311 14.84 3.20 -1.73
C LYS A 311 14.83 4.44 -0.85
N GLN A 312 13.65 4.98 -0.56
CA GLN A 312 13.47 6.13 0.33
C GLN A 312 13.95 5.83 1.77
N LEU A 313 13.75 4.61 2.28
CA LEU A 313 14.26 4.19 3.59
C LEU A 313 15.77 3.97 3.62
N ILE A 314 16.36 3.58 2.49
CA ILE A 314 17.80 3.33 2.39
C ILE A 314 18.57 4.63 2.11
N GLY A 315 17.91 5.62 1.48
CA GLY A 315 18.52 6.86 1.04
C GLY A 315 19.39 6.69 -0.21
N THR A 316 19.04 5.75 -1.10
CA THR A 316 19.81 5.45 -2.32
C THR A 316 18.92 5.32 -3.54
N ASP A 317 19.33 5.94 -4.65
CA ASP A 317 18.65 5.80 -5.94
C ASP A 317 19.12 4.59 -6.76
N LYS A 318 20.19 3.92 -6.30
CA LYS A 318 20.74 2.71 -6.93
C LYS A 318 19.75 1.54 -6.88
N SER A 319 19.96 0.53 -7.72
CA SER A 319 19.18 -0.71 -7.67
C SER A 319 19.25 -1.33 -6.27
N LEU A 320 18.11 -1.81 -5.77
CA LEU A 320 18.01 -2.46 -4.45
C LEU A 320 18.90 -3.69 -4.32
N GLU A 321 19.30 -4.29 -5.44
CA GLU A 321 20.27 -5.37 -5.54
C GLU A 321 21.63 -5.01 -4.92
N THR A 322 22.10 -3.78 -5.16
CA THR A 322 23.40 -3.29 -4.65
C THR A 322 23.43 -3.11 -3.13
N VAL A 323 22.26 -3.15 -2.49
CA VAL A 323 22.08 -2.99 -1.05
C VAL A 323 22.11 -4.34 -0.32
N ILE A 324 21.83 -5.44 -1.02
CA ILE A 324 21.79 -6.77 -0.44
C ILE A 324 23.23 -7.23 -0.19
N PRO A 325 23.58 -7.55 1.07
CA PRO A 325 24.89 -8.12 1.36
C PRO A 325 25.10 -9.40 0.54
N TYR A 326 26.28 -9.53 -0.09
CA TYR A 326 26.69 -10.72 -0.85
C TYR A 326 25.94 -10.95 -2.18
N TRP A 327 25.27 -9.93 -2.73
CA TRP A 327 24.57 -10.03 -4.03
C TRP A 327 25.52 -10.07 -5.24
N GLU A 328 26.58 -9.26 -5.22
CA GLU A 328 27.70 -9.33 -6.16
C GLU A 328 28.88 -10.00 -5.44
N ASP A 329 29.65 -10.85 -6.13
CA ASP A 329 30.88 -11.49 -5.58
C ASP A 329 31.95 -10.46 -5.16
N SER A 330 31.72 -9.18 -5.42
CA SER A 330 32.52 -8.09 -4.92
C SER A 330 32.22 -7.84 -3.44
N ASN A 331 33.26 -7.96 -2.63
CA ASN A 331 33.33 -7.70 -1.19
C ASN A 331 33.14 -6.20 -0.85
N VAL A 332 32.32 -5.47 -1.61
CA VAL A 332 31.89 -4.12 -1.28
C VAL A 332 30.92 -4.27 -0.14
N ALA A 333 31.41 -4.08 1.08
CA ALA A 333 30.55 -3.95 2.25
C ALA A 333 29.43 -2.97 1.89
N GLY A 334 28.21 -3.50 1.73
CA GLY A 334 27.02 -2.68 1.56
C GLY A 334 26.98 -1.59 2.63
N PRO A 335 26.23 -0.50 2.44
CA PRO A 335 26.28 0.66 3.33
C PRO A 335 26.16 0.21 4.78
N ARG A 336 27.23 0.40 5.57
CA ARG A 336 27.46 -0.31 6.85
C ARG A 336 26.46 0.01 7.97
N ASN A 337 25.43 0.81 7.70
CA ASN A 337 24.47 1.34 8.68
C ASN A 337 22.99 1.08 8.33
N ILE A 338 22.68 0.14 7.45
CA ILE A 338 21.27 -0.16 7.10
C ILE A 338 20.65 -1.08 8.17
N HIS A 339 19.44 -0.73 8.62
CA HIS A 339 18.73 -1.50 9.62
C HIS A 339 18.39 -2.91 9.10
N ALA A 340 18.68 -3.95 9.89
CA ALA A 340 18.53 -5.35 9.50
C ALA A 340 17.10 -5.70 9.01
N GLN A 341 16.08 -5.06 9.58
CA GLN A 341 14.69 -5.25 9.15
C GLN A 341 14.41 -4.71 7.74
N VAL A 342 15.11 -3.65 7.31
CA VAL A 342 14.99 -3.08 5.96
C VAL A 342 15.63 -4.04 4.96
N ILE A 343 16.81 -4.58 5.25
CA ILE A 343 17.47 -5.60 4.41
C ILE A 343 16.55 -6.82 4.23
N TYR A 344 15.94 -7.29 5.31
CA TYR A 344 14.96 -8.38 5.21
C TYR A 344 13.71 -8.01 4.38
N ALA A 345 13.27 -6.75 4.42
CA ALA A 345 12.18 -6.29 3.55
C ALA A 345 12.58 -6.27 2.07
N VAL A 346 13.82 -5.84 1.76
CA VAL A 346 14.39 -5.87 0.41
C VAL A 346 14.54 -7.30 -0.12
N LEU A 347 15.02 -8.24 0.70
CA LEU A 347 15.11 -9.66 0.33
C LEU A 347 13.75 -10.24 -0.05
N LYS A 348 12.69 -9.93 0.71
CA LYS A 348 11.32 -10.35 0.36
C LYS A 348 10.81 -9.70 -0.91
N TYR A 349 11.19 -8.45 -1.18
CA TYR A 349 10.84 -7.76 -2.42
C TYR A 349 11.47 -8.44 -3.63
N GLN A 350 12.79 -8.71 -3.58
CA GLN A 350 13.48 -9.40 -4.67
C GLN A 350 12.97 -10.81 -4.91
N TRP A 351 12.63 -11.54 -3.86
CA TRP A 351 12.01 -12.85 -3.98
C TRP A 351 10.69 -12.79 -4.78
N GLU A 352 9.83 -11.82 -4.48
CA GLU A 352 8.56 -11.66 -5.17
C GLU A 352 8.74 -11.28 -6.65
N ILE A 353 9.69 -10.39 -6.97
CA ILE A 353 10.06 -10.08 -8.35
C ILE A 353 10.52 -11.34 -9.08
N ALA A 354 11.41 -12.11 -8.46
CA ALA A 354 11.96 -13.32 -9.06
C ALA A 354 10.85 -14.31 -9.41
N GLN A 355 9.82 -14.45 -8.56
CA GLN A 355 8.67 -15.31 -8.82
C GLN A 355 7.75 -14.80 -9.93
N GLN A 356 7.62 -13.48 -10.11
CA GLN A 356 6.79 -12.89 -11.17
C GLN A 356 7.47 -12.94 -12.55
N SER A 357 8.81 -13.01 -12.61
CA SER A 357 9.56 -13.02 -13.86
C SER A 357 9.59 -14.42 -14.51
N VAL A 358 8.80 -14.64 -15.57
CA VAL A 358 8.70 -15.95 -16.26
C VAL A 358 10.05 -16.48 -16.80
N ASN A 359 11.01 -15.59 -17.12
CA ASN A 359 12.26 -15.95 -17.81
C ASN A 359 13.55 -15.95 -16.93
N ARG A 360 13.49 -15.54 -15.66
CA ARG A 360 14.67 -15.41 -14.76
C ARG A 360 14.48 -16.05 -13.37
N THR A 361 13.46 -16.91 -13.24
CA THR A 361 12.93 -17.48 -12.00
C THR A 361 13.96 -18.23 -11.14
N SER A 362 14.78 -19.13 -11.71
CA SER A 362 15.63 -20.01 -10.89
C SER A 362 16.83 -19.29 -10.30
N GLN A 363 17.67 -18.67 -11.13
CA GLN A 363 18.96 -18.11 -10.68
C GLN A 363 18.79 -16.93 -9.71
N THR A 364 17.81 -16.05 -9.94
CA THR A 364 17.60 -14.87 -9.09
C THR A 364 17.01 -15.26 -7.73
N ALA A 365 16.08 -16.22 -7.72
CA ALA A 365 15.48 -16.71 -6.50
C ALA A 365 16.48 -17.52 -5.66
N GLU A 366 17.30 -18.37 -6.29
CA GLU A 366 18.40 -19.09 -5.63
C GLU A 366 19.42 -18.15 -5.01
N LYS A 367 19.84 -17.11 -5.75
CA LYS A 367 20.74 -16.05 -5.22
C LYS A 367 20.12 -15.32 -4.03
N THR A 368 18.83 -15.00 -4.10
CA THR A 368 18.11 -14.34 -3.00
C THR A 368 18.06 -15.23 -1.75
N LEU A 369 17.84 -16.53 -1.92
CA LEU A 369 17.89 -17.51 -0.83
C LEU A 369 19.31 -17.64 -0.24
N TYR A 370 20.34 -17.68 -1.09
CA TYR A 370 21.74 -17.69 -0.64
C TYR A 370 22.07 -16.44 0.19
N CYS A 371 21.70 -15.26 -0.28
CA CYS A 371 21.86 -14.00 0.46
C CYS A 371 21.11 -14.02 1.79
N LEU A 372 19.88 -14.56 1.83
CA LEU A 372 19.13 -14.73 3.06
C LEU A 372 19.83 -15.68 4.04
N ARG A 373 20.42 -16.79 3.58
CA ARG A 373 21.20 -17.72 4.44
C ARG A 373 22.40 -17.02 5.06
N LYS A 374 23.19 -16.29 4.27
CA LYS A 374 24.34 -15.53 4.77
C LYS A 374 23.93 -14.44 5.75
N PHE A 375 22.90 -13.67 5.42
CA PHE A 375 22.34 -12.65 6.29
C PHE A 375 21.86 -13.22 7.64
N THR A 376 21.14 -14.35 7.63
CA THR A 376 20.68 -15.01 8.86
C THR A 376 21.85 -15.48 9.72
N ASN A 377 22.89 -16.06 9.11
CA ASN A 377 24.06 -16.52 9.86
C ASN A 377 24.83 -15.36 10.51
N GLU A 378 25.01 -14.25 9.79
CA GLU A 378 25.67 -13.07 10.33
C GLU A 378 24.84 -12.42 11.46
N THR A 379 23.53 -12.30 11.28
CA THR A 379 22.64 -11.74 12.30
C THR A 379 22.52 -12.64 13.53
N ALA A 380 22.53 -13.97 13.36
CA ALA A 380 22.57 -14.93 14.46
C ALA A 380 23.88 -14.81 15.24
N HIS A 381 25.02 -14.77 14.54
CA HIS A 381 26.32 -14.59 15.18
C HIS A 381 26.42 -13.28 15.96
N ARG A 382 25.94 -12.16 15.39
CA ARG A 382 25.87 -10.86 16.08
C ARG A 382 24.99 -10.93 17.34
N LEU A 383 23.85 -11.62 17.28
CA LEU A 383 22.96 -11.79 18.43
C LEU A 383 23.63 -12.63 19.53
N ASP A 384 24.31 -13.71 19.17
CA ASP A 384 25.00 -14.59 20.13
C ASP A 384 26.17 -13.88 20.80
N VAL A 385 26.95 -13.09 20.05
CA VAL A 385 28.01 -12.23 20.60
C VAL A 385 27.42 -11.19 21.55
N ALA A 386 26.31 -10.53 21.18
CA ALA A 386 25.65 -9.56 22.05
C ALA A 386 25.12 -10.20 23.34
N LYS A 387 24.55 -11.40 23.26
CA LYS A 387 24.13 -12.18 24.43
C LYS A 387 25.31 -12.56 25.31
N ALA A 388 26.41 -13.05 24.72
CA ALA A 388 27.60 -13.44 25.46
C ALA A 388 28.22 -12.25 26.23
N HIS A 389 28.26 -11.07 25.60
CA HIS A 389 28.69 -9.84 26.27
C HIS A 389 27.80 -9.46 27.46
N LEU A 390 26.48 -9.62 27.33
CA LEU A 390 25.53 -9.32 28.41
C LEU A 390 25.60 -10.36 29.53
N THR A 391 25.73 -11.65 29.21
CA THR A 391 25.95 -12.72 30.20
C THR A 391 27.25 -12.49 30.98
N ALA A 392 28.32 -12.06 30.31
CA ALA A 392 29.58 -11.72 30.96
C ALA A 392 29.47 -10.51 31.91
N GLN A 393 28.59 -9.56 31.63
CA GLN A 393 28.32 -8.40 32.50
C GLN A 393 27.39 -8.72 33.68
N THR A 394 26.49 -9.70 33.52
CA THR A 394 25.44 -10.02 34.49
C THR A 394 25.72 -11.25 35.34
N GLY A 395 26.66 -12.10 34.93
CA GLY A 395 27.06 -13.32 35.66
C GLY A 395 26.03 -14.45 35.67
N SER A 396 24.93 -14.34 34.91
CA SER A 396 23.86 -15.34 34.83
C SER A 396 23.36 -15.50 33.40
N GLU A 397 23.04 -16.73 32.97
CA GLU A 397 22.45 -16.97 31.66
C GLU A 397 21.11 -16.26 31.51
N MET A 398 21.04 -15.32 30.57
CA MET A 398 19.84 -14.52 30.35
C MET A 398 18.97 -15.12 29.24
N ASN A 399 17.84 -15.73 29.63
CA ASN A 399 16.80 -16.12 28.68
C ASN A 399 15.97 -14.89 28.29
N LEU A 400 15.83 -14.61 26.98
CA LEU A 400 15.01 -13.49 26.52
C LEU A 400 13.52 -13.75 26.81
N PRO A 401 12.77 -12.75 27.30
CA PRO A 401 11.36 -12.91 27.58
C PRO A 401 10.52 -12.99 26.29
N THR A 402 9.66 -14.00 26.24
CA THR A 402 8.56 -14.15 25.28
C THR A 402 7.42 -13.20 25.64
N GLU A 403 6.67 -12.71 24.65
CA GLU A 403 5.67 -11.62 24.74
C GLU A 403 4.58 -11.78 25.85
N TYR A 404 4.39 -12.98 26.41
CA TYR A 404 3.40 -13.30 27.45
C TYR A 404 3.95 -14.07 28.67
N GLY A 405 5.27 -14.03 28.90
CA GLY A 405 5.83 -14.56 30.15
C GLY A 405 5.48 -13.66 31.33
N PHE A 406 4.56 -14.10 32.20
CA PHE A 406 4.17 -13.44 33.46
C PHE A 406 5.30 -13.29 34.51
N GLN A 407 6.55 -13.55 34.13
CA GLN A 407 7.73 -13.24 34.92
C GLN A 407 8.53 -12.17 34.19
N GLN A 408 8.20 -10.90 34.44
CA GLN A 408 9.21 -9.85 34.38
C GLN A 408 10.28 -10.21 35.41
N GLN A 409 11.31 -10.95 35.00
CA GLN A 409 12.58 -10.86 35.71
C GLN A 409 12.94 -9.37 35.73
N TYR A 410 12.89 -8.78 36.92
CA TYR A 410 13.37 -7.43 37.19
C TYR A 410 14.88 -7.44 36.94
N ILE A 411 15.26 -7.21 35.69
CA ILE A 411 16.63 -6.86 35.34
C ILE A 411 16.76 -5.40 35.75
N ASP A 412 17.71 -5.12 36.64
CA ASP A 412 18.00 -3.77 37.11
C ASP A 412 18.19 -2.82 35.89
N PRO A 413 17.46 -1.69 35.82
CA PRO A 413 17.65 -0.69 34.76
C PRO A 413 19.09 -0.18 34.64
N SER A 414 19.92 -0.34 35.67
CA SER A 414 21.36 -0.04 35.66
C SER A 414 22.18 -0.99 34.78
N VAL A 415 21.68 -2.20 34.53
CA VAL A 415 22.36 -3.29 33.81
C VAL A 415 21.93 -3.37 32.35
N MET A 416 20.66 -3.08 32.04
CA MET A 416 20.18 -3.07 30.66
C MET A 416 19.09 -2.03 30.44
N SER A 417 19.30 -1.14 29.47
CA SER A 417 18.29 -0.17 29.08
C SER A 417 17.05 -0.87 28.49
N PRO A 418 15.82 -0.36 28.74
CA PRO A 418 14.61 -0.89 28.11
C PRO A 418 14.65 -0.89 26.57
N GLN A 419 15.41 0.04 25.97
CA GLN A 419 15.59 0.13 24.52
C GLN A 419 16.46 -1.01 23.99
N THR A 420 17.56 -1.33 24.69
CA THR A 420 18.43 -2.47 24.35
C THR A 420 17.68 -3.79 24.44
N LYS A 421 16.85 -3.97 25.48
CA LYS A 421 15.99 -5.15 25.65
C LYS A 421 15.05 -5.33 24.46
N ARG A 422 14.41 -4.24 24.03
CA ARG A 422 13.49 -4.26 22.89
C ARG A 422 14.23 -4.56 21.57
N ALA A 423 15.40 -3.97 21.36
CA ALA A 423 16.20 -4.22 20.16
C ALA A 423 16.62 -5.70 20.04
N LEU A 424 17.04 -6.33 21.15
CA LEU A 424 17.41 -7.76 21.16
C LEU A 424 16.21 -8.67 20.89
N TYR A 425 15.05 -8.32 21.44
CA TYR A 425 13.80 -9.03 21.14
C TYR A 425 13.43 -8.91 19.66
N ASP A 426 13.46 -7.69 19.10
CA ASP A 426 13.13 -7.44 17.70
C ASP A 426 14.10 -8.18 16.74
N GLN A 427 15.38 -8.27 17.10
CA GLN A 427 16.38 -9.07 16.38
C GLN A 427 16.09 -10.58 16.45
N THR A 428 15.70 -11.08 17.61
CA THR A 428 15.33 -12.49 17.80
C THR A 428 14.10 -12.86 16.97
N VAL A 429 13.08 -11.99 16.96
CA VAL A 429 11.89 -12.15 16.12
C VAL A 429 12.23 -12.07 14.64
N LEU A 430 13.17 -11.19 14.24
CA LEU A 430 13.65 -11.12 12.86
C LEU A 430 14.31 -12.42 12.43
N LEU A 431 15.20 -12.99 13.25
CA LEU A 431 15.85 -14.27 12.98
C LEU A 431 14.84 -15.40 12.78
N ALA A 432 13.85 -15.51 13.66
CA ALA A 432 12.78 -16.49 13.52
C ALA A 432 12.05 -16.34 12.17
N LYS A 433 11.77 -15.11 11.74
CA LYS A 433 11.15 -14.82 10.44
C LYS A 433 12.06 -15.17 9.26
N CYS A 434 13.37 -14.94 9.37
CA CYS A 434 14.33 -15.30 8.35
C CYS A 434 14.41 -16.82 8.15
N TYR A 435 14.54 -17.59 9.24
CA TYR A 435 14.54 -19.06 9.18
C TYR A 435 13.22 -19.64 8.64
N LEU A 436 12.07 -19.05 9.03
CA LEU A 436 10.77 -19.43 8.47
C LEU A 436 10.75 -19.22 6.94
N ARG A 437 11.22 -18.06 6.47
CA ARG A 437 11.26 -17.77 5.03
C ARG A 437 12.24 -18.66 4.28
N GLN A 438 13.38 -19.03 4.88
CA GLN A 438 14.30 -19.99 4.26
C GLN A 438 13.58 -21.32 3.98
N GLY A 439 12.84 -21.85 4.96
CA GLY A 439 12.00 -23.04 4.78
C GLY A 439 10.98 -22.88 3.64
N GLU A 440 10.18 -21.82 3.67
CA GLU A 440 9.15 -21.56 2.65
C GLU A 440 9.74 -21.39 1.24
N TRP A 441 10.89 -20.73 1.12
CA TRP A 441 11.56 -20.44 -0.15
C TRP A 441 12.21 -21.69 -0.75
N MET A 442 12.80 -22.55 0.09
CA MET A 442 13.33 -23.85 -0.34
C MET A 442 12.23 -24.75 -0.90
N VAL A 443 11.09 -24.83 -0.20
CA VAL A 443 9.91 -25.58 -0.68
C VAL A 443 9.39 -25.00 -2.00
N ALA A 444 9.36 -23.68 -2.14
CA ALA A 444 8.85 -23.01 -3.33
C ALA A 444 9.77 -23.16 -4.57
N LEU A 445 11.07 -23.35 -4.38
CA LEU A 445 12.03 -23.63 -5.46
C LEU A 445 11.97 -25.08 -5.91
N ASN A 446 11.88 -26.02 -4.96
CA ASN A 446 12.03 -27.44 -5.22
C ASN A 446 10.67 -28.16 -5.23
N LYS A 447 9.64 -27.58 -5.88
CA LYS A 447 8.23 -28.02 -5.76
C LYS A 447 7.99 -29.52 -5.97
N ASP A 448 8.81 -30.16 -6.80
CA ASP A 448 8.65 -31.57 -7.18
C ASP A 448 9.59 -32.53 -6.38
N ASP A 449 10.75 -32.06 -5.89
CA ASP A 449 11.81 -32.92 -5.30
C ASP A 449 12.22 -32.56 -3.84
N TRP A 450 11.51 -31.64 -3.18
CA TRP A 450 11.88 -31.18 -1.82
C TRP A 450 11.84 -32.28 -0.74
N GLN A 451 11.11 -33.37 -0.98
CA GLN A 451 10.84 -34.42 0.02
C GLN A 451 12.02 -35.36 0.28
N GLU A 452 12.93 -35.54 -0.68
CA GLU A 452 14.02 -36.53 -0.55
C GLU A 452 15.38 -35.88 -0.23
N GLU A 453 15.78 -34.80 -0.92
CA GLU A 453 17.12 -34.21 -0.72
C GLU A 453 17.16 -33.04 0.30
N TYR A 454 16.09 -32.26 0.42
CA TYR A 454 16.09 -30.99 1.17
C TYR A 454 15.27 -31.01 2.47
N LEU A 455 14.61 -32.13 2.78
CA LEU A 455 13.71 -32.24 3.93
C LEU A 455 14.41 -31.93 5.25
N HIS A 456 15.64 -32.42 5.44
CA HIS A 456 16.39 -32.20 6.68
C HIS A 456 16.77 -30.73 6.89
N ASP A 457 17.13 -30.02 5.81
CA ASP A 457 17.47 -28.60 5.84
C ASP A 457 16.23 -27.72 6.07
N ILE A 458 15.10 -28.08 5.48
CA ILE A 458 13.81 -27.41 5.67
C ILE A 458 13.33 -27.57 7.12
N LEU A 459 13.35 -28.80 7.64
CA LEU A 459 12.99 -29.08 9.05
C LEU A 459 13.95 -28.39 10.02
N GLY A 460 15.26 -28.39 9.72
CA GLY A 460 16.25 -27.66 10.49
C GLY A 460 15.95 -26.16 10.55
N SER A 461 15.55 -25.56 9.42
CA SER A 461 15.15 -24.15 9.35
C SER A 461 13.90 -23.87 10.20
N TYR A 462 12.86 -24.70 10.11
CA TYR A 462 11.65 -24.53 10.93
C TYR A 462 11.89 -24.80 12.42
N ALA A 463 12.77 -25.73 12.77
CA ALA A 463 13.17 -25.99 14.15
C ALA A 463 13.88 -24.76 14.75
N GLN A 464 14.83 -24.15 14.02
CA GLN A 464 15.48 -22.91 14.47
C GLN A 464 14.49 -21.75 14.56
N ALA A 465 13.56 -21.62 13.59
CA ALA A 465 12.51 -20.59 13.65
C ALA A 465 11.67 -20.72 14.94
N THR A 466 11.32 -21.94 15.32
CA THR A 466 10.56 -22.24 16.55
C THR A 466 11.38 -21.98 17.82
N ARG A 467 12.68 -22.28 17.80
CA ARG A 467 13.61 -21.99 18.90
C ARG A 467 13.70 -20.50 19.20
N TYR A 468 13.79 -19.66 18.17
CA TYR A 468 13.88 -18.20 18.34
C TYR A 468 12.53 -17.54 18.62
N ASN A 469 11.40 -18.10 18.13
CA ASN A 469 10.07 -17.58 18.44
C ASN A 469 9.03 -18.69 18.60
N PRO A 470 8.86 -19.24 19.81
CA PRO A 470 7.92 -20.33 20.07
C PRO A 470 6.44 -19.91 20.02
N ALA A 471 6.12 -18.61 20.10
CA ALA A 471 4.74 -18.12 20.09
C ALA A 471 4.23 -17.76 18.67
N GLY A 472 5.11 -17.28 17.80
CA GLY A 472 4.75 -16.84 16.43
C GLY A 472 4.30 -17.96 15.49
N THR A 473 4.64 -19.20 15.78
CA THR A 473 4.30 -20.39 14.96
C THR A 473 2.83 -20.81 15.11
N ARG A 474 2.16 -20.50 16.23
CA ARG A 474 0.73 -20.85 16.44
C ARG A 474 -0.24 -20.09 15.54
N HIS A 475 0.12 -18.90 15.08
CA HIS A 475 -0.75 -18.05 14.24
C HIS A 475 -0.38 -18.06 12.74
N GLY A 476 0.69 -18.77 12.34
CA GLY A 476 1.24 -18.73 10.98
C GLY A 476 1.27 -20.06 10.22
N MET A 477 0.90 -21.19 10.83
CA MET A 477 0.95 -22.50 10.18
C MET A 477 -0.37 -23.29 10.25
N PRO A 478 -1.40 -22.94 9.48
CA PRO A 478 -2.40 -23.92 9.10
C PRO A 478 -1.86 -24.69 7.89
N GLY A 479 -1.31 -25.89 8.11
CA GLY A 479 -1.15 -26.86 6.99
C GLY A 479 0.08 -27.78 6.95
N LEU A 480 1.06 -27.68 7.84
CA LEU A 480 2.30 -28.51 7.72
C LEU A 480 2.65 -29.37 8.92
N TRP A 481 1.83 -29.39 9.96
CA TRP A 481 1.94 -30.38 11.03
C TRP A 481 0.91 -31.48 10.77
N PRO A 482 1.31 -32.75 10.53
CA PRO A 482 0.35 -33.82 10.61
C PRO A 482 -0.17 -33.79 12.05
N THR A 483 -1.44 -33.44 12.22
CA THR A 483 -2.13 -33.66 13.49
C THR A 483 -2.07 -35.17 13.71
N SER A 484 -1.11 -35.61 14.54
CA SER A 484 -1.21 -36.90 15.19
C SER A 484 -2.41 -36.81 16.13
N ARG A 485 -3.61 -37.01 15.56
CA ARG A 485 -4.75 -37.49 16.33
C ARG A 485 -4.33 -38.86 16.82
N SER A 486 -3.76 -38.88 18.01
CA SER A 486 -3.70 -40.07 18.84
C SER A 486 -5.14 -40.56 19.00
N SER A 487 -5.51 -41.56 18.20
CA SER A 487 -6.70 -42.36 18.46
C SER A 487 -6.42 -43.19 19.70
N SER A 488 -6.74 -42.64 20.87
CA SER A 488 -6.99 -43.45 22.05
C SER A 488 -8.43 -43.99 21.94
N ARG A 489 -8.55 -45.23 21.46
CA ARG A 489 -9.54 -46.18 21.98
C ARG A 489 -8.80 -47.18 22.85
#